data_AF-A0A5C6UPC0-F1
#
_entry.id   AF-A0A5C6UPC0-F1
#
_cell.length_a   1.000
_cell.length_b   1.000
_cell.length_c   1.000
_cell.angle_alpha   90.00
_cell.angle_beta   90.00
_cell.angle_gamma   90.00
#
_symmetry.space_group_name_H-M   'P 1'
#
loop_
_entity.id
_entity.type
_entity.pdbx_description
1 polymer ?
#
loop_
_entity_poly.entity_id
_entity_poly.type
_entity_poly.pdbx_seq_one_letter_code
_entity_poly.pdbx_strand_id
1 'polypeptide(L)'
;MNKFVLIAGMTGLVALAGCSKTEEAPPVDNGAATMNEMAPANEMAPADTASAESPVGSYDVKMADGKMGTTVINADGSYTDTGPDGKVIKGTFTRKDGKDCFDPEGDAVEACWTIAPPAADGSFTATSPDGTVVTVSRKAS
;
A
#
# COMPACT_ATOMS: atom_id res chain seq x y z
N MET A 1 5.04 51.95 -24.65
CA MET A 1 4.69 51.45 -25.99
C MET A 1 3.61 50.39 -25.77
N ASN A 2 2.33 50.79 -25.71
CA ASN A 2 1.38 50.78 -26.83
C ASN A 2 1.40 49.41 -27.55
N LYS A 3 0.33 48.64 -27.72
CA LYS A 3 -1.14 48.80 -27.64
C LYS A 3 -1.69 47.58 -28.43
N PHE A 4 -2.67 46.81 -27.98
CA PHE A 4 -4.08 46.89 -28.44
C PHE A 4 -4.75 45.51 -28.12
N VAL A 5 -5.91 45.48 -27.44
CA VAL A 5 -7.31 45.34 -27.98
C VAL A 5 -7.74 43.86 -27.98
N LEU A 6 -8.72 43.39 -27.18
CA LEU A 6 -10.15 43.71 -27.01
C LEU A 6 -11.07 42.76 -27.80
N ILE A 7 -12.22 42.45 -27.19
CA ILE A 7 -13.54 42.03 -27.77
C ILE A 7 -13.71 40.52 -28.02
N ALA A 8 -14.86 39.86 -27.79
CA ALA A 8 -16.11 40.07 -27.03
C ALA A 8 -17.05 38.87 -27.34
N GLY A 9 -18.12 38.71 -26.54
CA GLY A 9 -19.36 37.96 -26.90
C GLY A 9 -19.67 36.80 -25.94
N MET A 10 -20.48 36.92 -24.87
CA MET A 10 -21.93 37.27 -24.75
C MET A 10 -22.81 36.18 -25.41
N THR A 11 -23.77 35.50 -24.77
CA THR A 11 -25.04 36.00 -24.17
C THR A 11 -25.82 34.81 -23.57
N GLY A 12 -26.37 34.88 -22.35
CA GLY A 12 -27.82 35.03 -22.06
C GLY A 12 -28.29 33.99 -21.02
N LEU A 13 -29.28 34.16 -20.14
CA LEU A 13 -30.35 35.16 -19.99
C LEU A 13 -30.93 35.13 -18.55
N VAL A 14 -31.58 36.23 -18.18
CA VAL A 14 -32.19 36.71 -16.91
C VAL A 14 -33.46 35.90 -16.53
N ALA A 15 -33.90 35.70 -15.27
CA ALA A 15 -34.67 36.67 -14.47
C ALA A 15 -35.09 36.16 -13.05
N LEU A 16 -35.13 37.10 -12.10
CA LEU A 16 -35.75 37.01 -10.78
C LEU A 16 -37.23 37.42 -10.85
N ALA A 17 -38.13 36.70 -10.16
CA ALA A 17 -39.35 37.27 -9.55
C ALA A 17 -40.07 36.25 -8.65
N GLY A 18 -40.44 36.67 -7.44
CA GLY A 18 -41.65 36.16 -6.76
C GLY A 18 -41.48 35.36 -5.47
N CYS A 19 -41.27 36.05 -4.35
CA CYS A 19 -41.70 35.57 -3.03
C CYS A 19 -43.23 35.65 -2.93
N SER A 20 -43.90 34.57 -2.52
CA SER A 20 -45.19 34.61 -1.79
C SER A 20 -45.43 33.27 -1.09
N LYS A 21 -44.96 33.22 0.16
CA LYS A 21 -45.67 32.76 1.37
C LYS A 21 -46.81 31.74 1.15
N THR A 22 -46.60 30.52 1.64
CA THR A 22 -47.55 29.83 2.53
C THR A 22 -46.76 28.91 3.45
N GLU A 23 -46.91 29.17 4.74
CA GLU A 23 -46.46 28.37 5.86
C GLU A 23 -47.65 27.55 6.34
N GLU A 24 -47.49 26.23 6.46
CA GLU A 24 -48.22 25.42 7.42
C GLU A 24 -47.43 24.13 7.70
N ALA A 25 -46.96 24.01 8.94
CA ALA A 25 -46.59 22.75 9.59
C ALA A 25 -47.84 22.25 10.36
N PRO A 26 -48.00 20.96 10.76
CA PRO A 26 -46.96 20.15 11.39
C PRO A 26 -47.13 18.61 11.14
N PRO A 27 -46.69 17.69 12.02
CA PRO A 27 -45.58 16.79 11.72
C PRO A 27 -46.01 15.32 11.62
N VAL A 28 -45.44 14.54 10.71
CA VAL A 28 -45.44 13.08 10.87
C VAL A 28 -44.12 12.47 10.38
N ASP A 29 -43.44 11.87 11.35
CA ASP A 29 -42.78 10.57 11.23
C ASP A 29 -41.88 10.37 10.00
N ASN A 30 -40.61 10.79 10.13
CA ASN A 30 -39.56 10.31 9.25
C ASN A 30 -39.11 8.91 9.70
N GLY A 31 -39.96 7.92 9.41
CA GLY A 31 -39.51 6.56 9.16
C GLY A 31 -38.68 6.54 7.88
N ALA A 32 -37.36 6.66 8.03
CA ALA A 32 -36.38 6.36 6.99
C ALA A 32 -35.52 5.16 7.45
N ALA A 33 -36.07 3.97 7.26
CA ALA A 33 -35.29 2.79 6.95
C ALA A 33 -35.01 2.89 5.42
N THR A 34 -33.85 2.57 4.83
CA THR A 34 -32.90 1.50 5.12
C THR A 34 -31.61 1.72 4.31
N MET A 35 -30.50 1.25 4.90
CA MET A 35 -29.35 0.62 4.22
C MET A 35 -28.48 1.47 3.29
N ASN A 36 -27.41 2.02 3.88
CA ASN A 36 -26.08 1.74 3.34
C ASN A 36 -25.19 1.35 4.53
N GLU A 37 -25.02 0.03 4.70
CA GLU A 37 -24.08 -0.56 5.64
C GLU A 37 -22.68 -0.07 5.28
N MET A 38 -22.23 0.97 5.98
CA MET A 38 -20.83 1.29 6.11
C MET A 38 -20.24 0.16 6.94
N ALA A 39 -19.61 -0.80 6.25
CA ALA A 39 -18.86 -1.88 6.87
C ALA A 39 -17.98 -1.31 7.99
N PRO A 40 -17.90 -1.97 9.16
CA PRO A 40 -17.13 -1.44 10.27
C PRO A 40 -15.70 -1.23 9.80
N ALA A 41 -15.20 -0.01 10.02
CA ALA A 41 -13.77 0.21 10.09
C ALA A 41 -13.26 -0.81 11.12
N ASN A 42 -12.60 -1.84 10.62
CA ASN A 42 -12.01 -2.88 11.44
C ASN A 42 -10.90 -2.17 12.21
N GLU A 43 -11.25 -1.69 13.40
CA GLU A 43 -10.34 -1.13 14.38
C GLU A 43 -9.41 -2.28 14.78
N MET A 44 -8.34 -2.41 14.01
CA MET A 44 -7.31 -3.41 14.24
C MET A 44 -6.64 -3.00 15.54
N ALA A 45 -7.10 -3.60 16.64
CA ALA A 45 -6.37 -3.63 17.90
C ALA A 45 -4.89 -3.90 17.57
N PRO A 46 -3.94 -3.27 18.28
CA PRO A 46 -2.53 -3.55 18.06
C PRO A 46 -2.33 -5.05 18.33
N ALA A 47 -2.26 -5.83 17.26
CA ALA A 47 -1.79 -7.19 17.33
C ALA A 47 -0.39 -7.08 17.89
N ASP A 48 -0.15 -7.73 19.04
CA ASP A 48 1.18 -7.90 19.57
C ASP A 48 2.09 -8.30 18.41
N THR A 49 2.93 -7.36 17.98
CA THR A 49 3.85 -7.53 16.86
C THR A 49 4.97 -8.44 17.34
N ALA A 50 4.67 -9.73 17.49
CA ALA A 50 5.67 -10.74 17.23
C ALA A 50 6.07 -10.50 15.78
N SER A 51 7.24 -9.92 15.59
CA SER A 51 7.76 -9.62 14.27
C SER A 51 7.63 -10.86 13.39
N ALA A 52 6.90 -10.70 12.29
CA ALA A 52 6.84 -11.73 11.28
C ALA A 52 8.25 -11.81 10.67
N GLU A 53 8.98 -12.88 10.90
CA GLU A 53 10.30 -13.07 10.29
C GLU A 53 10.16 -14.08 9.17
N SER A 54 10.79 -13.86 8.01
CA SER A 54 10.70 -14.81 6.90
C SER A 54 11.45 -16.08 7.25
N PRO A 55 10.85 -17.28 7.32
CA PRO A 55 11.60 -18.49 7.65
C PRO A 55 12.59 -18.88 6.53
N VAL A 56 13.38 -19.94 6.73
CA VAL A 56 14.22 -20.49 5.64
C VAL A 56 13.36 -20.96 4.47
N GLY A 57 13.90 -20.94 3.25
CA GLY A 57 13.29 -21.47 2.03
C GLY A 57 13.28 -20.48 0.87
N SER A 58 12.50 -20.82 -0.17
CA SER A 58 12.43 -20.08 -1.43
C SER A 58 11.15 -19.25 -1.53
N TYR A 59 11.28 -18.05 -2.10
CA TYR A 59 10.22 -17.07 -2.18
C TYR A 59 10.16 -16.43 -3.57
N ASP A 60 8.95 -16.14 -4.02
CA ASP A 60 8.70 -15.21 -5.12
C ASP A 60 8.46 -13.81 -4.51
N VAL A 61 9.11 -12.80 -5.08
CA VAL A 61 9.04 -11.41 -4.61
C VAL A 61 8.43 -10.56 -5.72
N LYS A 62 7.25 -10.00 -5.47
CA LYS A 62 6.57 -9.09 -6.38
C LYS A 62 6.87 -7.64 -5.98
N MET A 63 7.53 -6.92 -6.88
CA MET A 63 7.80 -5.50 -6.76
C MET A 63 6.52 -4.68 -6.95
N ALA A 64 6.53 -3.41 -6.51
CA ALA A 64 5.40 -2.50 -6.67
C ALA A 64 4.97 -2.29 -8.13
N ASP A 65 5.91 -2.37 -9.08
CA ASP A 65 5.64 -2.28 -10.53
C ASP A 65 5.13 -3.59 -11.16
N GLY A 66 4.93 -4.63 -10.33
CA GLY A 66 4.46 -5.95 -10.74
C GLY A 66 5.53 -6.88 -11.28
N LYS A 67 6.80 -6.45 -11.37
CA LYS A 67 7.90 -7.34 -11.75
C LYS A 67 8.17 -8.36 -10.64
N MET A 68 8.69 -9.51 -11.05
CA MET A 68 8.96 -10.64 -10.16
C MET A 68 10.46 -10.86 -10.01
N GLY A 69 10.93 -10.98 -8.78
CA GLY A 69 12.22 -11.56 -8.43
C GLY A 69 12.02 -12.80 -7.56
N THR A 70 13.13 -13.39 -7.12
CA THR A 70 13.11 -14.51 -6.18
C THR A 70 14.16 -14.33 -5.10
N THR A 71 13.86 -14.81 -3.90
CA THR A 71 14.78 -14.84 -2.76
C THR A 71 14.87 -16.26 -2.24
N VAL A 72 16.09 -16.74 -1.99
CA VAL A 72 16.34 -18.01 -1.30
C VAL A 72 17.08 -17.70 -0.01
N ILE A 73 16.49 -18.10 1.12
CA ILE A 73 17.10 -17.98 2.46
C ILE A 73 17.53 -19.38 2.89
N ASN A 74 18.83 -19.58 3.06
CA ASN A 74 19.41 -20.86 3.45
C ASN A 74 19.49 -21.00 4.97
N ALA A 75 19.56 -22.25 5.45
CA ALA A 75 19.65 -22.55 6.87
C ALA A 75 21.00 -22.15 7.50
N ASP A 76 22.03 -21.95 6.68
CA ASP A 76 23.36 -21.48 7.13
C ASP A 76 23.42 -19.95 7.32
N GLY A 77 22.32 -19.24 7.07
CA GLY A 77 22.27 -17.79 7.16
C GLY A 77 22.78 -17.08 5.91
N SER A 78 23.00 -17.77 4.79
CA SER A 78 23.21 -17.13 3.49
C SER A 78 21.89 -16.88 2.76
N TYR A 79 21.88 -15.91 1.84
CA TYR A 79 20.78 -15.73 0.91
C TYR A 79 21.24 -15.58 -0.54
N THR A 80 20.29 -15.75 -1.46
CA THR A 80 20.45 -15.41 -2.87
C THR A 80 19.20 -14.74 -3.38
N ASP A 81 19.33 -13.50 -3.83
CA ASP A 81 18.31 -12.76 -4.55
C ASP A 81 18.57 -12.83 -6.05
N THR A 82 17.49 -12.95 -6.82
CA THR A 82 17.52 -12.80 -8.27
C THR A 82 16.48 -11.76 -8.67
N GLY A 83 16.94 -10.65 -9.21
CA GLY A 83 16.07 -9.57 -9.69
C GLY A 83 15.33 -9.95 -10.98
N PRO A 84 14.34 -9.14 -11.39
CA PRO A 84 13.57 -9.37 -12.62
C PRO A 84 14.42 -9.27 -13.90
N ASP A 85 15.59 -8.65 -13.83
CA ASP A 85 16.59 -8.56 -14.90
C ASP A 85 17.54 -9.77 -14.92
N GLY A 86 17.36 -10.73 -14.01
CA GLY A 86 18.24 -11.90 -13.85
C GLY A 86 19.53 -11.59 -13.09
N LYS A 87 19.71 -10.37 -12.56
CA LYS A 87 20.87 -10.04 -11.74
C LYS A 87 20.78 -10.80 -10.42
N VAL A 88 21.87 -11.46 -10.06
CA VAL A 88 21.98 -12.23 -8.81
C VAL A 88 22.75 -11.41 -7.77
N ILE A 89 22.22 -11.36 -6.55
CA ILE A 89 22.87 -10.77 -5.37
C ILE A 89 22.94 -11.87 -4.30
N LYS A 90 24.09 -11.99 -3.64
CA LYS A 90 24.32 -12.95 -2.56
C LYS A 90 24.82 -12.22 -1.33
N GLY A 91 24.66 -12.86 -0.18
CA GLY A 91 25.12 -12.29 1.07
C GLY A 91 24.66 -13.08 2.28
N THR A 92 24.72 -12.41 3.43
CA THR A 92 24.29 -12.95 4.71
C THR A 92 22.90 -12.45 5.06
N PHE A 93 22.08 -13.34 5.59
CA PHE A 93 20.75 -13.07 6.10
C PHE A 93 20.75 -13.24 7.62
N THR A 94 20.32 -12.20 8.32
CA THR A 94 20.18 -12.22 9.77
C THR A 94 18.85 -11.62 10.17
N ARG A 95 18.38 -11.99 11.37
CA ARG A 95 17.20 -11.39 11.97
C ARG A 95 17.64 -10.50 13.13
N LYS A 96 17.25 -9.23 13.09
CA LYS A 96 17.63 -8.23 14.11
C LYS A 96 16.41 -7.42 14.48
N ASP A 97 16.10 -7.35 15.77
CA ASP A 97 14.96 -6.57 16.29
C ASP A 97 13.65 -6.87 15.56
N GLY A 98 13.47 -8.14 15.18
CA GLY A 98 12.31 -8.59 14.43
C GLY A 98 12.19 -7.97 13.03
N LYS A 99 13.33 -7.74 12.39
CA LYS A 99 13.47 -7.37 10.99
C LYS A 99 14.32 -8.40 10.28
N ASP A 100 14.08 -8.54 8.99
CA ASP A 100 14.86 -9.38 8.09
C ASP A 100 15.97 -8.54 7.47
N CYS A 101 17.22 -8.75 7.90
CA CYS A 101 18.38 -8.00 7.47
C CYS A 101 19.19 -8.78 6.43
N PHE A 102 19.37 -8.16 5.26
CA PHE A 102 20.12 -8.68 4.14
C PHE A 102 21.40 -7.85 3.99
N ASP A 103 22.54 -8.50 4.19
CA ASP A 103 23.88 -7.93 4.07
C ASP A 103 24.55 -8.48 2.80
N PRO A 104 24.52 -7.75 1.68
CA PRO A 104 25.06 -8.24 0.41
C PRO A 104 26.60 -8.29 0.45
N GLU A 105 27.18 -9.24 -0.27
CA GLU A 105 28.63 -9.29 -0.46
C GLU A 105 29.16 -8.02 -1.15
N GLY A 106 30.31 -7.52 -0.69
CA GLY A 106 30.98 -6.34 -1.25
C GLY A 106 30.76 -5.09 -0.41
N ASP A 107 30.68 -3.92 -1.07
CA ASP A 107 30.56 -2.60 -0.41
C ASP A 107 29.09 -2.13 -0.25
N ALA A 108 28.12 -3.00 -0.57
CA ALA A 108 26.71 -2.66 -0.42
C ALA A 108 26.34 -2.60 1.07
N VAL A 109 25.44 -1.68 1.41
CA VAL A 109 24.99 -1.51 2.81
C VAL A 109 23.91 -2.54 3.12
N GLU A 110 23.99 -3.13 4.32
CA GLU A 110 22.93 -3.99 4.86
C GLU A 110 21.57 -3.26 4.88
N ALA A 111 20.52 -3.97 4.44
CA ALA A 111 19.16 -3.48 4.48
C ALA A 111 18.28 -4.34 5.40
N CYS A 112 17.75 -3.74 6.47
CA CYS A 112 16.83 -4.40 7.40
C CYS A 112 15.37 -4.09 7.09
N TRP A 113 14.64 -5.10 6.64
CA TRP A 113 13.26 -5.00 6.19
C TRP A 113 12.28 -5.24 7.33
N THR A 114 11.27 -4.39 7.41
CA THR A 114 10.12 -4.59 8.30
C THR A 114 9.11 -5.47 7.58
N ILE A 115 8.64 -6.51 8.26
CA ILE A 115 7.76 -7.52 7.68
C ILE A 115 6.39 -7.42 8.35
N ALA A 116 5.34 -7.38 7.55
CA ALA A 116 3.96 -7.41 8.05
C ALA A 116 3.53 -8.84 8.40
N PRO A 117 2.51 -9.02 9.27
CA PRO A 117 1.88 -10.31 9.46
C PRO A 117 1.43 -10.93 8.13
N PRO A 118 1.61 -12.25 7.93
CA PRO A 118 1.11 -12.91 6.73
C PRO A 118 -0.40 -12.80 6.56
N ALA A 119 -0.84 -12.62 5.31
CA ALA A 119 -2.21 -12.73 4.88
C ALA A 119 -2.71 -14.18 4.95
N ALA A 120 -4.02 -14.38 4.73
CA ALA A 120 -4.66 -15.70 4.81
C ALA A 120 -4.10 -16.72 3.80
N ASP A 121 -3.52 -16.25 2.69
CA ASP A 121 -2.85 -17.08 1.69
C ASP A 121 -1.37 -17.37 2.01
N GLY A 122 -0.86 -16.84 3.14
CA GLY A 122 0.52 -16.97 3.58
C GLY A 122 1.49 -16.00 2.91
N SER A 123 1.04 -15.11 2.01
CA SER A 123 1.84 -14.01 1.51
C SER A 123 1.99 -12.91 2.56
N PHE A 124 3.03 -12.10 2.48
CA PHE A 124 3.22 -10.96 3.39
C PHE A 124 3.86 -9.79 2.65
N THR A 125 3.79 -8.59 3.25
CA THR A 125 4.50 -7.42 2.74
C THR A 125 5.80 -7.23 3.50
N ALA A 126 6.85 -6.85 2.77
CA ALA A 126 8.13 -6.43 3.34
C ALA A 126 8.39 -4.98 2.93
N THR A 127 8.86 -4.15 3.86
CA THR A 127 9.18 -2.74 3.66
C THR A 127 10.64 -2.47 4.01
N SER A 128 11.40 -1.97 3.04
CA SER A 128 12.80 -1.60 3.21
C SER A 128 12.97 -0.32 4.04
N PRO A 129 14.20 -0.01 4.49
CA PRO A 129 14.49 1.27 5.16
C PRO A 129 14.19 2.51 4.33
N ASP A 130 14.21 2.41 2.99
CA ASP A 130 13.92 3.53 2.07
C ASP A 130 12.42 3.67 1.72
N GLY A 131 11.57 2.79 2.26
CA GLY A 131 10.12 2.82 2.04
C GLY A 131 9.65 2.02 0.83
N THR A 132 10.52 1.33 0.12
CA THR A 132 10.13 0.36 -0.91
C THR A 132 9.32 -0.77 -0.29
N VAL A 133 8.17 -1.10 -0.89
CA VAL A 133 7.30 -2.18 -0.45
C VAL A 133 7.27 -3.28 -1.51
N VAL A 134 7.42 -4.52 -1.07
CA VAL A 134 7.28 -5.73 -1.90
C VAL A 134 6.29 -6.70 -1.28
N THR A 135 5.66 -7.52 -2.11
CA THR A 135 4.86 -8.66 -1.66
C THR A 135 5.68 -9.93 -1.82
N VAL A 136 5.79 -10.71 -0.76
CA VAL A 136 6.57 -11.94 -0.72
C VAL A 136 5.61 -13.11 -0.58
N SER A 137 5.85 -14.19 -1.34
CA SER A 137 5.06 -15.42 -1.28
C SER A 137 5.99 -16.62 -1.32
N ARG A 138 5.59 -17.71 -0.67
CA ARG A 138 6.33 -18.97 -0.75
C ARG A 138 6.35 -19.45 -2.19
N LYS A 139 7.53 -19.79 -2.71
CA LYS A 139 7.67 -20.41 -4.02
C LYS A 139 7.14 -21.84 -3.93
N ALA A 140 6.21 -22.20 -4.80
CA ALA A 140 5.75 -23.58 -4.91
C ALA A 140 6.91 -24.50 -5.32
N SER A 141 6.99 -25.68 -4.71
CA SER A 141 8.00 -26.71 -4.97
C SER A 141 7.71 -27.50 -6.23
#